data_AF-X0VW80-F1
#
_entry.id   AF-X0VW80-F1
#
_cell.length_a   1.000
_cell.length_b   1.000
_cell.length_c   1.000
_cell.angle_alpha   90.00
_cell.angle_beta   90.00
_cell.angle_gamma   90.00
#
_symmetry.space_group_name_H-M   'P 1'
#
loop_
_entity.id
_entity.type
_entity.pdbx_description
1 polymer ?
#
loop_
_entity_poly.entity_id
_entity_poly.type
_entity_poly.pdbx_seq_one_letter_code
_entity_poly.pdbx_strand_id
1 'polypeptide(L)'
;RIKRLQRDAARKRMMASVPEADVVITNPTHLAVALRYDQTSASAPKVVAKGAGFIAENIKDIARKNNVPIVDNKPLARVLYKNVDVDEMIPANLYKAVAEVLAFVYSMKMKQG
;
A
#
# COMPACT_ATOMS: atom_id res chain seq x y z
N ARG A 1 -24.14 -10.00 14.56
CA ARG A 1 -24.11 -10.65 13.22
C ARG A 1 -23.82 -9.66 12.09
N ILE A 2 -24.61 -8.60 11.91
CA ILE A 2 -24.43 -7.58 10.84
C ILE A 2 -23.04 -6.91 10.86
N LYS A 3 -22.56 -6.44 12.03
CA LYS A 3 -21.24 -5.80 12.16
C LYS A 3 -20.06 -6.70 11.72
N ARG A 4 -20.17 -8.02 11.88
CA ARG A 4 -19.12 -8.97 11.46
C ARG A 4 -19.11 -9.08 9.93
N LEU A 5 -20.28 -9.28 9.33
CA LEU A 5 -20.45 -9.33 7.87
C LEU A 5 -19.96 -8.05 7.18
N GLN A 6 -20.23 -6.88 7.76
CA GLN A 6 -19.73 -5.60 7.25
C GLN A 6 -18.20 -5.51 7.28
N ARG A 7 -17.56 -5.93 8.38
CA ARG A 7 -16.09 -5.97 8.48
C ARG A 7 -15.47 -6.96 7.49
N ASP A 8 -16.08 -8.13 7.33
CA ASP A 8 -15.59 -9.14 6.39
C ASP A 8 -15.70 -8.64 4.93
N ALA A 9 -16.80 -7.97 4.59
CA ALA A 9 -16.97 -7.36 3.27
C ALA A 9 -15.95 -6.22 3.03
N ALA A 10 -15.76 -5.33 4.01
CA ALA A 10 -14.77 -4.26 3.93
C ALA A 10 -13.35 -4.82 3.75
N ARG A 11 -12.99 -5.87 4.50
CA ARG A 11 -11.70 -6.56 4.37
C ARG A 11 -11.54 -7.20 2.99
N LYS A 12 -12.57 -7.86 2.46
CA LYS A 12 -12.54 -8.44 1.12
C LYS A 12 -12.27 -7.37 0.04
N ARG A 13 -12.95 -6.22 0.13
CA ARG A 13 -12.73 -5.09 -0.80
C ARG A 13 -11.30 -4.56 -0.70
N MET A 14 -10.80 -4.32 0.52
CA MET A 14 -9.43 -3.86 0.75
C MET A 14 -8.39 -4.81 0.16
N MET A 15 -8.56 -6.13 0.34
CA MET A 15 -7.65 -7.12 -0.25
C MET A 15 -7.73 -7.14 -1.79
N ALA A 16 -8.91 -6.92 -2.37
CA ALA A 16 -9.11 -6.87 -3.82
C ALA A 16 -8.46 -5.64 -4.47
N SER A 17 -8.16 -4.59 -3.71
CA SER A 17 -7.46 -3.40 -4.21
C SER A 17 -5.94 -3.54 -4.22
N VAL A 18 -5.37 -4.54 -3.55
CA VAL A 18 -3.91 -4.75 -3.50
C VAL A 18 -3.28 -5.00 -4.88
N PRO A 19 -3.87 -5.81 -5.79
CA PRO A 19 -3.33 -6.01 -7.14
C PRO A 19 -3.21 -4.73 -7.98
N GLU A 20 -4.01 -3.71 -7.67
CA GLU A 20 -4.01 -2.43 -8.38
C GLU A 20 -3.02 -1.42 -7.78
N ALA A 21 -2.30 -1.79 -6.72
CA ALA A 21 -1.32 -0.92 -6.09
C ALA A 21 -0.05 -0.82 -6.93
N ASP A 22 0.59 0.35 -6.91
CA ASP A 22 1.87 0.59 -7.56
C ASP A 22 3.04 0.09 -6.70
N VAL A 23 2.87 0.12 -5.37
CA VAL A 23 3.87 -0.32 -4.41
C VAL A 23 3.22 -0.74 -3.09
N VAL A 24 3.82 -1.73 -2.42
CA VAL A 24 3.58 -2.05 -1.01
C VAL A 24 4.80 -1.65 -0.18
N ILE A 25 4.62 -0.74 0.76
CA ILE A 25 5.64 -0.33 1.72
C ILE A 25 5.47 -1.16 2.99
N THR A 26 6.53 -1.84 3.42
CA THR A 26 6.49 -2.78 4.54
C THR A 26 7.44 -2.39 5.67
N ASN A 27 7.06 -2.77 6.89
CA ASN A 27 7.98 -3.03 7.99
C ASN A 27 7.97 -4.56 8.13
N PRO A 28 8.98 -5.29 7.61
CA PRO A 28 8.88 -6.69 7.18
C PRO A 28 8.18 -7.65 8.13
N THR A 29 8.32 -7.46 9.44
CA THR A 29 7.77 -8.35 10.47
C THR A 29 6.43 -7.89 11.05
N HIS A 30 5.91 -6.72 10.67
CA HIS A 30 4.80 -6.09 11.40
C HIS A 30 3.73 -5.43 10.54
N LEU A 31 4.08 -4.69 9.49
CA LEU A 31 3.16 -3.79 8.79
C LEU A 31 3.29 -3.89 7.28
N ALA A 32 2.19 -3.74 6.56
CA ALA A 32 2.19 -3.51 5.12
C ALA A 32 1.16 -2.43 4.77
N VAL A 33 1.55 -1.50 3.90
CA VAL A 33 0.69 -0.44 3.36
C VAL A 33 0.82 -0.42 1.84
N ALA A 34 -0.28 -0.61 1.13
CA ALA A 34 -0.33 -0.55 -0.33
C ALA A 34 -0.77 0.84 -0.78
N LEU A 35 0.01 1.43 -1.69
CA LEU A 35 -0.25 2.74 -2.28
C LEU A 35 -0.55 2.60 -3.77
N ARG A 36 -1.49 3.41 -4.23
CA ARG A 36 -1.80 3.58 -5.66
C ARG A 36 -1.67 5.05 -6.03
N TYR A 37 -0.97 5.35 -7.12
CA TYR A 37 -0.79 6.68 -7.65
C TYR A 37 -1.40 6.77 -9.04
N ASP A 38 -2.49 7.53 -9.15
CA ASP A 38 -3.10 7.81 -10.43
C ASP A 38 -2.41 9.00 -11.12
N GLN A 39 -1.47 8.68 -12.01
CA GLN A 39 -0.71 9.65 -12.79
C GLN A 39 -1.60 10.53 -13.68
N THR A 40 -2.80 10.08 -14.04
CA THR A 40 -3.70 10.84 -14.94
C THR A 40 -4.44 11.96 -14.21
N SER A 41 -4.68 11.78 -12.91
CA SER A 41 -5.46 12.71 -12.08
C SER A 41 -4.64 13.81 -11.41
N ALA A 42 -3.30 13.77 -11.53
CA ALA A 42 -2.35 14.59 -10.76
C ALA A 42 -2.60 14.60 -9.23
N SER A 43 -3.38 13.66 -8.71
CA SER A 43 -3.76 13.59 -7.30
C SER A 43 -2.71 12.85 -6.48
N ALA A 44 -2.63 13.14 -5.19
CA ALA A 44 -1.68 12.47 -4.32
C ALA A 44 -1.90 10.95 -4.27
N PRO A 45 -0.84 10.14 -4.04
CA PRO A 45 -0.97 8.71 -3.84
C PRO A 45 -2.00 8.38 -2.76
N LYS A 46 -2.81 7.35 -3.02
CA LYS A 46 -3.89 6.88 -2.17
C LYS A 46 -3.51 5.58 -1.48
N VAL A 47 -3.85 5.43 -0.19
CA VAL A 47 -3.75 4.16 0.52
C VAL A 47 -4.91 3.26 0.13
N VAL A 48 -4.63 2.17 -0.57
CA VAL A 48 -5.66 1.22 -1.03
C VAL A 48 -5.79 0.00 -0.11
N ALA A 49 -4.75 -0.30 0.68
CA ALA A 49 -4.81 -1.31 1.73
C ALA A 49 -3.78 -1.00 2.82
N LYS A 50 -4.10 -1.33 4.08
CA LYS A 50 -3.11 -1.37 5.17
C LYS A 50 -3.42 -2.48 6.15
N GLY A 51 -2.39 -3.02 6.79
CA GLY A 51 -2.55 -4.12 7.71
C GLY A 51 -1.37 -4.32 8.64
N ALA A 52 -1.63 -4.99 9.76
CA ALA A 52 -0.63 -5.47 10.70
C ALA A 52 -0.71 -6.99 10.86
N GLY A 53 0.40 -7.62 11.26
CA GLY A 53 0.48 -9.06 11.53
C GLY A 53 -0.04 -9.90 10.36
N PHE A 54 -1.02 -10.77 10.63
CA PHE A 54 -1.62 -11.62 9.59
C PHE A 54 -2.20 -10.84 8.40
N ILE A 55 -2.74 -9.64 8.62
CA ILE A 55 -3.24 -8.81 7.50
C ILE A 55 -2.07 -8.32 6.63
N ALA A 56 -0.96 -7.93 7.27
CA ALA A 56 0.23 -7.50 6.55
C ALA A 56 0.83 -8.62 5.70
N GLU A 57 0.89 -9.84 6.24
CA GLU A 57 1.33 -11.02 5.47
C GLU A 57 0.43 -11.28 4.25
N ASN A 58 -0.89 -11.24 4.43
CA ASN A 58 -1.82 -11.41 3.32
C ASN A 58 -1.64 -10.34 2.23
N ILE A 59 -1.43 -9.07 2.61
CA ILE A 59 -1.17 -7.98 1.64
C ILE A 59 0.11 -8.28 0.86
N LYS A 60 1.19 -8.67 1.55
CA LYS A 60 2.47 -9.02 0.90
C LYS A 60 2.32 -10.22 -0.03
N ASP A 61 1.57 -11.24 0.36
CA ASP A 61 1.34 -12.43 -0.47
C ASP A 61 0.56 -12.10 -1.74
N ILE A 62 -0.50 -11.28 -1.63
CA ILE A 62 -1.25 -10.82 -2.80
C ILE A 62 -0.36 -9.96 -3.70
N ALA A 63 0.45 -9.07 -3.11
CA ALA A 63 1.37 -8.23 -3.86
C ALA A 63 2.38 -9.05 -4.66
N ARG A 64 3.02 -10.05 -4.03
CA ARG A 64 3.95 -10.99 -4.72
C ARG A 64 3.27 -11.71 -5.88
N LYS A 65 2.06 -12.23 -5.67
CA LYS A 65 1.31 -12.97 -6.69
C LYS A 65 0.93 -12.12 -7.90
N ASN A 66 0.80 -10.80 -7.72
CA ASN A 66 0.40 -9.86 -8.77
C ASN A 66 1.55 -8.97 -9.26
N ASN A 67 2.81 -9.33 -8.95
CA ASN A 67 3.99 -8.54 -9.33
C ASN A 67 3.95 -7.08 -8.86
N VAL A 68 3.27 -6.81 -7.74
CA VAL A 68 3.31 -5.51 -7.08
C VAL A 68 4.61 -5.41 -6.28
N PRO A 69 5.48 -4.42 -6.57
CA PRO A 69 6.75 -4.24 -5.88
C PRO A 69 6.56 -4.02 -4.38
N ILE A 70 7.39 -4.71 -3.58
CA ILE A 70 7.40 -4.58 -2.12
C ILE A 70 8.70 -3.89 -1.73
N VAL A 71 8.58 -2.76 -1.02
CA VAL A 71 9.72 -1.96 -0.56
C VAL A 71 9.76 -1.96 0.96
N ASP A 72 10.88 -2.39 1.53
CA ASP A 72 11.14 -2.24 2.96
C ASP A 72 11.48 -0.79 3.27
N ASN A 73 10.60 -0.13 4.02
CA ASN A 73 10.84 1.19 4.59
C ASN A 73 10.08 1.30 5.91
N LYS A 74 10.68 0.74 6.96
CA LYS A 74 10.10 0.71 8.31
C LYS A 74 9.62 2.07 8.84
N PRO A 75 10.36 3.18 8.73
CA PRO A 75 9.86 4.51 9.13
C PRO A 75 8.60 4.91 8.38
N LEU A 76 8.61 4.84 7.04
CA LEU A 76 7.49 5.27 6.22
C LEU A 76 6.25 4.37 6.42
N ALA A 77 6.45 3.05 6.51
CA ALA A 77 5.37 2.10 6.80
C ALA A 77 4.65 2.43 8.11
N ARG A 78 5.40 2.76 9.18
CA ARG A 78 4.83 3.13 10.48
C ARG A 78 4.03 4.43 10.40
N VAL A 79 4.57 5.43 9.71
CA VAL A 79 3.91 6.74 9.57
C VAL A 79 2.64 6.63 8.74
N LEU A 80 2.69 5.95 7.60
CA LEU A 80 1.51 5.72 6.76
C LEU A 80 0.44 4.92 7.49
N TYR A 81 0.81 3.80 8.13
CA TYR A 81 -0.14 2.95 8.85
C TYR A 81 -0.89 3.71 9.95
N LYS A 82 -0.18 4.57 10.69
CA LYS A 82 -0.73 5.32 11.82
C LYS A 82 -1.58 6.52 11.38
N ASN A 83 -1.22 7.21 10.30
CA ASN A 83 -1.75 8.55 10.01
C ASN A 83 -2.62 8.64 8.75
N VAL A 84 -2.74 7.59 7.95
CA VAL A 84 -3.52 7.62 6.69
C VAL A 84 -4.44 6.41 6.63
N ASP A 85 -5.75 6.64 6.52
CA ASP A 85 -6.73 5.55 6.43
C ASP A 85 -6.84 4.96 5.03
N VAL A 86 -7.44 3.77 4.97
CA VAL A 86 -7.74 3.14 3.68
C VAL A 86 -8.73 4.05 2.95
N ASP A 87 -8.50 4.18 1.66
CA ASP A 87 -9.18 5.08 0.76
C ASP A 87 -8.85 6.58 0.90
N GLU A 88 -7.86 6.94 1.73
CA GLU A 88 -7.40 8.32 1.86
C GLU A 88 -6.13 8.60 1.04
N MET A 89 -5.99 9.86 0.62
CA MET A 89 -4.77 10.40 0.05
C MET A 89 -3.72 10.61 1.12
N ILE A 90 -2.45 10.38 0.79
CA ILE A 90 -1.36 10.71 1.69
C ILE A 90 -1.33 12.24 1.95
N PRO A 91 -0.93 12.69 3.14
CA PRO A 91 -0.75 14.11 3.42
C PRO A 91 0.54 14.66 2.81
N ALA A 92 0.57 15.97 2.56
CA ALA A 92 1.66 16.68 1.87
C ALA A 92 3.05 16.46 2.49
N ASN A 93 3.12 16.33 3.82
CA ASN A 93 4.36 16.05 4.54
C ASN A 93 4.99 14.69 4.19
N LEU A 94 4.23 13.76 3.59
CA LEU A 94 4.73 12.45 3.14
C LEU A 94 5.01 12.39 1.64
N TYR A 95 4.69 13.44 0.87
CA TYR A 95 4.83 13.42 -0.59
C TYR A 95 6.24 13.09 -1.03
N LYS A 96 7.25 13.75 -0.45
CA LYS A 96 8.65 13.53 -0.79
C LYS A 96 9.06 12.06 -0.57
N ALA A 97 8.79 11.53 0.61
CA ALA A 97 9.17 10.16 0.97
C ALA A 97 8.46 9.11 0.09
N VAL A 98 7.18 9.34 -0.25
CA VAL A 98 6.45 8.44 -1.14
C VAL A 98 6.93 8.56 -2.59
N ALA A 99 7.22 9.78 -3.06
CA ALA A 99 7.74 10.01 -4.40
C ALA A 99 9.10 9.32 -4.61
N GLU A 100 10.00 9.37 -3.62
CA GLU A 100 11.28 8.65 -3.65
C GLU A 100 11.08 7.14 -3.80
N VAL A 101 10.12 6.55 -3.08
CA VAL A 101 9.79 5.12 -3.19
C VAL A 101 9.21 4.80 -4.57
N LEU A 102 8.28 5.60 -5.08
CA LEU A 102 7.68 5.39 -6.41
C LEU A 102 8.75 5.50 -7.52
N ALA A 103 9.62 6.50 -7.43
CA ALA A 103 10.73 6.68 -8.37
C ALA A 103 11.68 5.47 -8.35
N PHE A 104 12.02 4.96 -7.16
CA PHE A 104 12.80 3.74 -7.01
C PHE A 104 12.11 2.55 -7.70
N VAL A 105 10.83 2.34 -7.45
CA VAL A 105 10.03 1.26 -8.06
C VAL A 105 10.00 1.36 -9.58
N TYR A 106 9.74 2.55 -10.13
CA TYR A 106 9.72 2.73 -11.58
C TYR A 106 11.09 2.51 -12.22
N SER A 107 12.16 2.96 -11.57
CA SER A 107 13.53 2.69 -12.04
C SER A 107 13.87 1.20 -12.08
N MET A 108 13.34 0.40 -11.14
CA MET A 108 13.53 -1.05 -11.13
C MET A 108 12.77 -1.73 -12.26
N LYS A 109 11.54 -1.29 -12.53
CA LYS A 109 10.73 -1.82 -13.64
C LYS A 109 11.40 -1.54 -15.00
N MET A 110 11.97 -0.35 -15.18
CA MET A 110 12.70 0.02 -16.41
C MET A 110 13.98 -0.80 -16.64
N LYS A 111 14.62 -1.32 -15.60
CA LYS A 111 15.84 -2.15 -15.73
C LYS A 111 15.55 -3.63 -16.00
N GLN A 112 14.31 -4.07 -15.82
CA GLN A 112 13.88 -5.47 -15.98
C GLN A 112 13.16 -5.73 -17.31
N GLY A 113 12.87 -4.68 -18.09
CA GLY A 113 12.36 -4.77 -19.46
C GLY A 113 13.45 -4.49 -20.48
#